data_AF-A0A2A2RVC5-F1
#
_entry.id   AF-A0A2A2RVC5-F1
#
_cell.length_a   1.000
_cell.length_b   1.000
_cell.length_c   1.000
_cell.angle_alpha   90.00
_cell.angle_beta   90.00
_cell.angle_gamma   90.00
#
_symmetry.space_group_name_H-M   'P 1'
#
loop_
_entity.id
_entity.type
_entity.pdbx_description
1 polymer ?
#
loop_
_entity_poly.entity_id
_entity_poly.type
_entity_poly.pdbx_seq_one_letter_code
_entity_poly.pdbx_strand_id
1 'polypeptide(L)'
;MTFVWQKRMLYSLGVKTDALEKRLALLKRENEFRRQQMAMIQSLPYLDARVKELKLGLGVPTPDQILTLVEGAVVRIAPRQPAATTVPTLTALPDKTYLAWATKPLPPTNRKR
;
A
#
# COMPACT_ATOMS: atom_id res chain seq x y z
N MET A 1 -18.90 -41.04 -5.85
CA MET A 1 -18.66 -40.08 -6.96
C MET A 1 -18.47 -38.66 -6.42
N THR A 2 -17.40 -38.43 -5.65
CA THR A 2 -17.13 -37.16 -4.94
C THR A 2 -15.68 -36.72 -5.09
N PHE A 3 -14.75 -37.67 -5.20
CA PHE A 3 -13.31 -37.46 -5.34
C PHE A 3 -12.90 -36.63 -6.56
N VAL A 4 -13.52 -36.86 -7.73
CA VAL A 4 -13.17 -36.11 -8.96
C VAL A 4 -13.54 -34.64 -8.84
N TRP A 5 -14.65 -34.33 -8.19
CA TRP A 5 -15.10 -32.95 -8.00
C TRP A 5 -14.22 -32.22 -6.97
N GLN A 6 -13.87 -32.88 -5.87
CA GLN A 6 -12.92 -32.34 -4.89
C GLN A 6 -11.54 -32.07 -5.51
N LYS A 7 -11.03 -32.99 -6.33
CA LYS A 7 -9.76 -32.82 -7.06
C LYS A 7 -9.79 -31.60 -7.99
N ARG A 8 -10.90 -31.40 -8.70
CA ARG A 8 -11.09 -30.21 -9.57
C ARG A 8 -11.16 -28.93 -8.75
N MET A 9 -11.83 -28.95 -7.60
CA MET A 9 -11.92 -27.79 -6.71
C MET A 9 -10.55 -27.41 -6.14
N LEU A 10 -9.78 -28.39 -5.64
CA LEU A 10 -8.44 -28.18 -5.12
C LEU A 10 -7.51 -27.60 -6.20
N TYR A 11 -7.57 -28.15 -7.41
CA TYR A 11 -6.82 -27.62 -8.55
C TYR A 11 -7.18 -26.17 -8.87
N SER A 12 -8.49 -25.85 -8.91
CA SER A 12 -8.95 -24.48 -9.18
C SER A 12 -8.52 -23.48 -8.11
N LEU A 13 -8.42 -23.92 -6.85
CA LEU A 13 -7.90 -23.10 -5.77
C LEU A 13 -6.39 -22.88 -5.93
N GLY A 14 -5.62 -23.94 -6.21
CA GLY A 14 -4.18 -23.83 -6.47
C GLY A 14 -3.85 -22.81 -7.56
N VAL A 15 -4.55 -22.88 -8.71
CA VAL A 15 -4.35 -21.91 -9.80
C VAL A 15 -4.61 -20.47 -9.37
N LYS A 16 -5.63 -20.23 -8.53
CA LYS A 16 -5.93 -18.89 -8.01
C LYS A 16 -4.88 -18.41 -7.03
N THR A 17 -4.42 -19.28 -6.13
CA THR A 17 -3.38 -18.96 -5.15
C THR A 17 -2.09 -18.59 -5.87
N ASP A 18 -1.66 -19.40 -6.86
CA ASP A 18 -0.46 -19.12 -7.66
C ASP A 18 -0.54 -17.77 -8.39
N ALA A 19 -1.72 -17.43 -8.94
CA ALA A 19 -1.92 -16.16 -9.61
C ALA A 19 -1.83 -14.98 -8.63
N LEU A 20 -2.39 -15.12 -7.42
CA LEU A 20 -2.32 -14.09 -6.38
C LEU A 20 -0.90 -13.92 -5.85
N GLU A 21 -0.17 -15.01 -5.63
CA GLU A 21 1.23 -14.98 -5.18
C GLU A 21 2.11 -14.27 -6.20
N LYS A 22 1.96 -14.58 -7.50
CA LYS A 22 2.68 -13.88 -8.57
C LYS A 22 2.36 -12.39 -8.58
N ARG A 23 1.08 -12.02 -8.47
CA ARG A 23 0.66 -10.61 -8.43
C ARG A 23 1.24 -9.89 -7.20
N LEU A 24 1.24 -10.54 -6.05
CA LEU A 24 1.79 -9.99 -4.81
C LEU A 24 3.30 -9.76 -4.94
N ALA A 25 4.03 -10.71 -5.52
CA ALA A 25 5.47 -10.57 -5.77
C ALA A 25 5.78 -9.38 -6.70
N LEU A 26 5.01 -9.20 -7.78
CA LEU A 26 5.15 -8.06 -8.67
C LEU A 26 4.91 -6.73 -7.94
N LEU A 27 3.80 -6.63 -7.20
CA LEU A 27 3.47 -5.41 -6.46
C LEU A 27 4.52 -5.06 -5.41
N LYS A 28 5.08 -6.06 -4.71
CA LYS A 28 6.18 -5.84 -3.76
C LYS A 28 7.41 -5.27 -4.44
N ARG A 29 7.80 -5.83 -5.60
CA ARG A 29 8.94 -5.34 -6.37
C ARG A 29 8.75 -3.91 -6.85
N GLU A 30 7.56 -3.58 -7.36
CA GLU A 30 7.23 -2.22 -7.77
C GLU A 30 7.22 -1.25 -6.59
N ASN A 31 6.68 -1.66 -5.45
CA ASN A 31 6.65 -0.83 -4.25
C ASN A 31 8.07 -0.52 -3.77
N GLU A 32 8.94 -1.53 -3.74
CA GLU A 32 10.35 -1.36 -3.37
C GLU A 32 11.08 -0.40 -4.32
N PHE A 33 10.86 -0.55 -5.63
CA PHE A 33 11.41 0.37 -6.63
C PHE A 33 10.94 1.82 -6.40
N ARG A 34 9.63 2.03 -6.22
CA ARG A 34 9.09 3.36 -5.90
C ARG A 34 9.66 3.92 -4.60
N ARG A 35 9.83 3.08 -3.58
CA ARG A 35 10.44 3.48 -2.31
C ARG A 35 11.88 3.96 -2.50
N GLN A 36 12.67 3.25 -3.28
CA GLN A 36 14.04 3.64 -3.61
C GLN A 36 14.08 4.96 -4.39
N GLN A 37 13.18 5.13 -5.37
CA GLN A 37 13.07 6.40 -6.10
C GLN A 37 12.68 7.56 -5.18
N MET A 38 11.71 7.37 -4.29
CA MET A 38 11.32 8.40 -3.32
C MET A 38 12.46 8.72 -2.36
N ALA A 39 13.17 7.71 -1.85
CA ALA A 39 14.33 7.92 -0.99
C ALA A 39 15.44 8.71 -1.71
N MET A 40 15.66 8.44 -3.00
CA MET A 40 16.60 9.20 -3.82
C MET A 40 16.15 10.66 -3.97
N ILE A 41 14.89 10.92 -4.30
CA ILE A 41 14.36 12.28 -4.47
C ILE A 41 14.37 13.06 -3.14
N GLN A 42 14.07 12.38 -2.03
CA GLN A 42 14.07 12.97 -0.69
C GLN A 42 15.48 13.12 -0.10
N SER A 43 16.50 12.55 -0.75
CA SER A 43 17.87 12.69 -0.29
C SER A 43 18.28 14.16 -0.36
N LEU A 44 18.86 14.65 0.73
CA LEU A 44 19.36 16.01 0.84
C LEU A 44 20.26 16.44 -0.34
N PRO A 45 21.21 15.63 -0.85
CA PRO A 45 22.04 16.04 -1.99
C PRO A 45 21.24 16.23 -3.27
N TYR A 46 20.22 15.40 -3.53
CA TYR A 46 19.37 15.55 -4.71
C TYR A 46 18.50 16.82 -4.62
N LEU A 47 17.93 17.08 -3.44
CA LEU A 47 17.14 18.29 -3.20
C LEU A 47 18.00 19.56 -3.34
N ASP A 48 19.21 19.58 -2.79
CA ASP A 48 20.13 20.72 -2.90
C ASP A 48 20.55 20.98 -4.37
N ALA A 49 20.88 19.93 -5.12
CA ALA A 49 21.15 20.04 -6.55
C ALA A 49 19.94 20.62 -7.30
N ARG A 50 18.74 20.13 -7.03
CA ARG A 50 17.51 20.57 -7.70
C ARG A 50 17.14 22.01 -7.35
N VAL A 51 17.39 22.43 -6.12
CA VAL A 51 17.22 23.82 -5.66
C VAL A 51 18.14 24.77 -6.41
N LYS A 52 19.40 24.37 -6.63
CA LYS A 52 20.38 25.14 -7.42
C LYS A 52 19.97 25.23 -8.90
N GLU A 53 19.54 24.13 -9.50
CA GLU A 53 19.04 24.11 -10.89
C GLU A 53 17.85 25.05 -11.09
N LEU A 54 16.88 25.02 -10.17
CA LEU A 54 15.67 25.84 -10.23
C LEU A 54 15.91 27.29 -9.79
N LYS A 55 17.14 27.64 -9.38
CA LYS A 55 17.53 28.99 -8.93
C LYS A 55 16.55 29.56 -7.89
N LEU A 56 16.11 28.72 -6.95
CA LEU A 56 15.09 29.10 -5.96
C LEU A 56 15.59 30.12 -4.92
N GLY A 57 16.85 30.55 -4.98
CA GLY A 57 17.41 31.55 -4.07
C GLY A 57 17.45 31.12 -2.61
N LEU A 58 17.30 29.81 -2.34
CA LEU A 58 17.41 29.24 -1.01
C LEU A 58 18.87 29.32 -0.55
N GLY A 59 19.13 30.22 0.40
CA GLY A 59 20.43 30.37 1.05
C GLY A 59 20.58 29.44 2.26
N VAL A 60 21.69 29.59 2.97
CA VAL A 60 21.89 28.93 4.27
C VAL A 60 20.76 29.37 5.22
N PRO A 61 20.09 28.44 5.92
CA PRO A 61 19.02 28.81 6.85
C PRO A 61 19.55 29.75 7.92
N THR A 62 18.78 30.78 8.21
CA THR A 62 19.08 31.67 9.35
C THR A 62 18.84 30.92 10.66
N PRO A 63 19.53 31.27 11.77
CA PRO A 63 19.40 30.55 13.04
C PRO A 63 17.95 30.49 13.55
N ASP A 64 17.14 31.52 13.31
CA ASP A 64 15.72 31.56 13.65
C ASP A 64 14.87 30.50 12.90
N GLN A 65 15.37 29.98 11.78
CA GLN A 65 14.71 28.94 10.98
C GLN A 65 15.14 27.52 11.38
N ILE A 66 16.13 27.38 12.27
CA ILE A 66 16.64 26.08 12.72
C ILE A 66 15.86 25.64 13.95
N LEU A 67 14.95 24.70 13.77
CA LEU A 67 14.22 24.08 14.89
C LEU A 67 15.08 23.02 15.57
N THR A 68 15.48 23.26 16.81
CA THR A 68 16.12 22.25 17.66
C THR A 68 15.04 21.38 18.30
N LEU A 69 14.97 20.12 17.87
CA LEU A 69 14.06 19.16 18.47
C LEU A 69 14.70 18.62 19.77
N VAL A 70 14.08 18.91 20.90
CA VAL A 70 14.43 18.28 22.18
C VAL A 70 13.84 16.88 22.20
N GLU A 71 14.61 15.89 22.63
CA GLU A 71 14.18 14.49 22.71
C GLU A 71 13.13 14.33 23.83
N GLY A 72 11.86 14.51 23.47
CA GLY A 72 10.72 14.43 24.38
C GLY A 72 9.44 14.19 23.59
N ALA A 73 8.66 13.19 24.02
CA ALA A 73 7.41 12.69 23.45
C ALA A 73 7.09 13.14 22.02
N VAL A 74 7.36 12.25 21.04
CA VAL A 74 7.03 12.44 19.61
C VAL A 74 5.54 12.75 19.45
N VAL A 75 5.19 14.03 19.44
CA VAL A 75 3.90 14.50 18.94
C VAL A 75 3.99 14.33 17.43
N ARG A 76 3.32 13.29 16.91
CA ARG A 76 3.15 13.12 15.48
C ARG A 76 2.36 14.32 14.95
N ILE A 77 3.08 15.33 14.46
CA ILE A 77 2.48 16.40 13.67
C ILE A 77 1.98 15.72 12.41
N ALA A 78 0.66 15.65 12.24
CA ALA A 78 0.06 15.13 11.02
C ALA A 78 0.67 15.88 9.82
N PRO A 79 1.04 15.19 8.73
CA PRO A 79 1.62 15.87 7.57
C PRO A 79 0.66 16.99 7.13
N ARG A 80 1.19 18.20 6.94
CA ARG A 80 0.44 19.35 6.41
C ARG A 80 -0.18 18.92 5.09
N GLN A 81 -1.48 18.61 5.14
CA GLN A 81 -2.25 18.19 3.98
C GLN A 81 -2.10 19.27 2.90
N PRO A 82 -1.58 18.95 1.70
CA PRO A 82 -1.76 19.86 0.57
C PRO A 82 -3.28 20.03 0.40
N ALA A 83 -3.71 21.28 0.24
CA ALA A 83 -5.11 21.66 0.16
C ALA A 83 -5.93 20.66 -0.65
N ALA A 84 -6.96 20.11 0.01
CA ALA A 84 -7.97 19.17 -0.46
C ALA A 84 -7.98 18.92 -1.99
N THR A 85 -7.17 17.97 -2.46
CA THR A 85 -7.64 17.10 -3.55
C THR A 85 -8.66 16.19 -2.90
N THR A 86 -9.94 16.45 -3.12
CA THR A 86 -11.04 15.56 -2.75
C THR A 86 -10.84 14.21 -3.42
N VAL A 87 -10.06 13.34 -2.79
CA VAL A 87 -10.20 11.91 -2.93
C VAL A 87 -11.53 11.58 -2.27
N PRO A 88 -12.54 11.04 -2.98
CA PRO A 88 -13.73 10.57 -2.31
C PRO A 88 -13.31 9.51 -1.30
N THR A 89 -13.41 9.87 -0.03
CA THR A 89 -13.41 8.94 1.09
C THR A 89 -14.60 8.02 0.86
N LEU A 90 -14.36 6.89 0.19
CA LEU A 90 -15.19 5.71 0.39
C LEU A 90 -15.00 5.33 1.85
N THR A 91 -15.92 5.79 2.68
CA THR A 91 -16.20 5.25 4.01
C THR A 91 -16.65 3.81 3.82
N ALA A 92 -15.72 2.94 3.47
CA ALA A 92 -15.90 1.52 3.64
C ALA A 92 -15.37 1.22 5.04
N LEU A 93 -16.30 1.04 5.99
CA LEU A 93 -16.07 0.01 7.01
C LEU A 93 -15.40 -1.17 6.29
N PRO A 94 -14.39 -1.84 6.89
CA PRO A 94 -14.01 -3.13 6.37
C PRO A 94 -15.23 -4.02 6.57
N ASP A 95 -16.11 -4.04 5.58
CA ASP A 95 -17.15 -5.02 5.48
C ASP A 95 -16.39 -6.33 5.58
N LYS A 96 -16.64 -7.03 6.68
CA LYS A 96 -16.19 -8.40 6.91
C LYS A 96 -16.86 -9.35 5.90
N THR A 97 -17.32 -8.86 4.75
CA THR A 97 -17.79 -9.60 3.58
C THR A 97 -16.67 -10.41 2.93
N TYR A 98 -15.39 -10.01 3.08
CA TYR A 98 -14.27 -10.87 2.69
C TYR A 98 -14.14 -12.13 3.56
N LEU A 99 -14.76 -12.17 4.75
CA LEU A 99 -14.87 -13.37 5.59
C LEU A 99 -16.20 -14.13 5.37
N ALA A 100 -17.17 -13.53 4.66
CA ALA A 100 -18.49 -14.12 4.45
C ALA A 100 -18.51 -15.21 3.36
N TRP A 101 -17.52 -15.25 2.45
CA TRP A 101 -17.39 -16.39 1.52
C TRP A 101 -16.70 -17.60 2.17
N ALA A 102 -15.97 -17.41 3.27
CA ALA A 102 -15.28 -18.47 4.00
C ALA A 102 -16.20 -19.26 4.94
N THR A 103 -17.42 -18.76 5.20
CA THR A 103 -18.37 -19.31 6.18
C THR A 103 -19.73 -19.72 5.60
N LYS A 104 -19.93 -19.62 4.27
CA LYS A 104 -21.13 -20.19 3.65
C LYS A 104 -21.01 -21.71 3.61
N PRO A 105 -21.88 -22.48 4.27
CA PRO A 105 -21.88 -23.92 4.12
C PRO A 105 -22.10 -24.26 2.64
N LEU A 106 -21.33 -25.22 2.12
CA LEU A 106 -21.46 -25.63 0.72
C LEU A 106 -22.92 -26.02 0.42
N PRO A 107 -23.48 -25.59 -0.72
CA PRO A 107 -24.85 -25.95 -1.08
C PRO A 107 -24.98 -27.48 -1.18
N PRO A 108 -26.08 -28.08 -0.68
CA PRO A 108 -26.26 -29.52 -0.74
C PRO A 108 -26.28 -29.97 -2.20
N THR A 109 -25.52 -31.02 -2.50
CA THR A 109 -25.47 -31.63 -3.82
C THR A 109 -26.83 -32.25 -4.13
N ASN A 110 -27.71 -31.50 -4.81
CA ASN A 110 -28.96 -32.03 -5.33
C ASN A 110 -28.65 -32.96 -6.50
N ARG A 111 -28.32 -34.21 -6.16
CA ARG A 111 -28.19 -35.30 -7.12
C ARG A 111 -29.60 -35.78 -7.44
N LYS A 112 -30.25 -35.11 -8.39
CA LYS A 112 -31.48 -35.63 -9.01
C LYS A 112 -31.15 -37.03 -9.55
N ARG A 113 -31.96 -37.98 -9.09
CA ARG A 113 -31.89 -39.40 -9.36
C ARG A 113 -32.42 -39.69 -10.76
#